data_AF-M5RC59-F1
#
_entry.id   AF-M5RC59-F1
#
_cell.length_a   1.000
_cell.length_b   1.000
_cell.length_c   1.000
_cell.angle_alpha   90.00
_cell.angle_beta   90.00
_cell.angle_gamma   90.00
#
_symmetry.space_group_name_H-M   'P 1'
#
loop_
_entity.id
_entity.type
_entity.pdbx_description
1 polymer ?
#
loop_
_entity_poly.entity_id
_entity_poly.type
_entity_poly.pdbx_seq_one_letter_code
_entity_poly.pdbx_strand_id
1 'polypeptide(L)'
;MPAFEPDDLKTKPGFWRFTHNDIEFVARGDDSRYAALLDVASVLNDLDAQCLKLLRDFMKHAGTFELDSVEVPESPHDDGASVSLRYNFVADADAHEFGYTYFDVWLGRQSEPLPPFWPFKFVVGFH
;
A
#
# COMPACT_ATOMS: atom_id res chain seq x y z
N MET A 1 -18.59 -3.76 12.43
CA MET A 1 -17.25 -3.37 11.96
C MET A 1 -16.26 -3.93 12.96
N PRO A 2 -15.29 -4.77 12.57
CA PRO A 2 -14.20 -5.12 13.47
C PRO A 2 -13.47 -3.83 13.83
N ALA A 3 -13.29 -3.59 15.13
CA ALA A 3 -12.58 -2.42 15.63
C ALA A 3 -11.10 -2.61 15.27
N PHE A 4 -10.62 -1.82 14.32
CA PHE A 4 -9.19 -1.69 14.07
C PHE A 4 -8.61 -0.87 15.23
N GLU A 5 -8.04 -1.54 16.22
CA GLU A 5 -7.28 -0.91 17.31
C GLU A 5 -5.78 -1.05 16.97
N PRO A 6 -5.10 0.03 16.54
CA PRO A 6 -3.67 -0.04 16.22
C PRO A 6 -2.85 -0.28 17.49
N ASP A 7 -2.11 -1.38 17.54
CA ASP A 7 -1.36 -1.85 18.71
C ASP A 7 -0.21 -0.91 19.14
N ASP A 8 0.30 -0.04 18.25
CA ASP A 8 1.49 0.79 18.48
C ASP A 8 1.43 2.17 17.79
N LEU A 9 0.48 3.03 18.15
CA LEU A 9 0.40 4.40 17.60
C LEU A 9 1.52 5.31 18.17
N LYS A 10 2.60 5.53 17.42
CA LYS A 10 3.60 6.56 17.76
C LYS A 10 3.19 7.90 17.16
N THR A 11 2.70 8.82 17.99
CA THR A 11 2.26 10.14 17.55
C THR A 11 3.42 11.13 17.50
N LYS A 12 3.68 11.69 16.32
CA LYS A 12 4.30 13.01 16.18
C LYS A 12 3.26 13.93 15.54
N PRO A 13 3.29 15.25 15.77
CA PRO A 13 2.36 16.16 15.10
C PRO A 13 2.39 15.93 13.57
N GLY A 14 1.23 15.57 13.02
CA GLY A 14 1.04 15.26 11.61
C GLY A 14 1.71 13.99 11.09
N PHE A 15 1.99 13.02 11.96
CA PHE A 15 2.53 11.72 11.59
C PHE A 15 1.97 10.61 12.48
N TRP A 16 1.40 9.59 11.83
CA TRP A 16 0.89 8.39 12.46
C TRP A 16 1.57 7.17 11.85
N ARG A 17 1.95 6.23 12.71
CA ARG A 17 2.52 4.94 12.31
C ARG A 17 2.03 3.87 13.27
N PHE A 18 1.67 2.71 12.72
CA PHE A 18 1.39 1.49 13.46
C PHE A 18 1.72 0.25 12.61
N THR A 19 1.80 -0.92 13.24
CA THR A 19 2.01 -2.20 12.56
C THR A 19 0.84 -3.11 12.83
N HIS A 20 0.37 -3.85 11.83
CA HIS A 20 -0.67 -4.86 11.97
C HIS A 20 -0.40 -6.02 11.01
N ASN A 21 -0.37 -7.25 11.50
CA ASN A 21 -0.01 -8.45 10.74
C ASN A 21 1.30 -8.28 9.93
N ASP A 22 2.36 -7.80 10.60
CA ASP A 22 3.67 -7.52 10.00
C ASP A 22 3.69 -6.44 8.88
N ILE A 23 2.56 -5.79 8.60
CA ILE A 23 2.45 -4.69 7.64
C ILE A 23 2.60 -3.36 8.37
N GLU A 24 3.47 -2.49 7.87
CA GLU A 24 3.62 -1.13 8.38
C GLU A 24 2.61 -0.18 7.74
N PHE A 25 1.88 0.58 8.56
CA PHE A 25 0.95 1.61 8.11
C PHE A 25 1.45 2.98 8.51
N VAL A 26 1.48 3.92 7.56
CA VAL A 26 1.99 5.27 7.77
C VAL A 26 1.04 6.30 7.18
N ALA A 27 0.71 7.34 7.95
CA ALA A 27 0.05 8.54 7.46
C ALA A 27 0.87 9.78 7.82
N ARG A 28 0.97 10.71 6.87
CA ARG A 28 1.53 12.05 7.07
C ARG A 28 0.42 13.08 6.82
N GLY A 29 0.45 14.22 7.51
CA GLY A 29 -0.48 15.33 7.31
C GLY A 29 -1.45 15.53 8.46
N ASP A 30 -2.72 15.81 8.18
CA ASP A 30 -3.73 16.07 9.21
C ASP A 30 -4.57 14.82 9.55
N ASP A 31 -5.55 15.00 10.44
CA ASP A 31 -6.47 13.94 10.87
C ASP A 31 -7.24 13.31 9.69
N SER A 32 -7.42 14.03 8.58
CA SER A 32 -8.07 13.48 7.38
C SER A 32 -7.20 12.42 6.69
N ARG A 33 -5.87 12.56 6.76
CA ARG A 33 -4.92 11.58 6.23
C ARG A 33 -4.85 10.34 7.12
N TYR A 34 -4.95 10.53 8.43
CA TYR A 34 -5.12 9.42 9.37
C TYR A 34 -6.43 8.67 9.13
N ALA A 35 -7.55 9.38 8.95
CA ALA A 35 -8.84 8.76 8.62
C ALA A 35 -8.75 7.96 7.30
N ALA A 36 -8.09 8.50 6.27
CA ALA A 36 -7.87 7.78 5.03
C ALA A 36 -7.04 6.49 5.23
N LEU A 37 -6.04 6.50 6.11
CA LEU A 37 -5.26 5.30 6.43
C LEU A 37 -6.12 4.22 7.10
N LEU A 38 -7.02 4.61 8.00
CA LEU A 38 -7.97 3.70 8.63
C LEU A 38 -8.99 3.14 7.62
N ASP A 39 -9.48 3.98 6.70
CA ASP A 39 -10.35 3.55 5.61
C ASP A 39 -9.65 2.48 4.77
N VAL A 40 -8.39 2.71 4.36
CA VAL A 40 -7.57 1.75 3.61
C VAL A 40 -7.37 0.46 4.40
N ALA A 41 -7.01 0.54 5.69
CA ALA A 41 -6.83 -0.64 6.54
C ALA A 41 -8.11 -1.49 6.62
N SER A 42 -9.29 -0.86 6.64
CA SER A 42 -10.57 -1.56 6.71
C SER A 42 -10.94 -2.35 5.45
N VAL A 43 -10.38 -1.97 4.29
CA VAL A 43 -10.62 -2.63 2.99
C VAL A 43 -9.36 -3.27 2.41
N LEU A 44 -8.31 -3.44 3.22
CA LEU A 44 -6.98 -3.81 2.74
C LEU A 44 -6.96 -5.13 1.97
N ASN A 45 -7.70 -6.13 2.42
CA ASN A 45 -7.75 -7.45 1.76
C ASN A 45 -8.25 -7.34 0.30
N ASP A 46 -9.24 -6.48 0.06
CA ASP A 46 -9.80 -6.27 -1.28
C ASP A 46 -8.84 -5.46 -2.16
N LEU A 47 -8.13 -4.48 -1.57
CA LEU A 47 -7.11 -3.70 -2.27
C LEU A 47 -5.89 -4.54 -2.60
N ASP A 48 -5.47 -5.40 -1.68
CA ASP A 48 -4.33 -6.31 -1.85
C ASP A 48 -4.58 -7.24 -3.03
N ALA A 49 -5.75 -7.89 -3.07
CA ALA A 49 -6.13 -8.75 -4.20
C ALA A 49 -6.10 -8.02 -5.56
N GLN A 50 -6.52 -6.75 -5.60
CA GLN A 50 -6.50 -5.94 -6.81
C GLN A 50 -5.07 -5.55 -7.23
N CYS A 51 -4.24 -5.15 -6.27
CA CYS A 51 -2.85 -4.79 -6.52
C CYS A 51 -2.04 -6.01 -6.98
N LEU A 52 -2.22 -7.16 -6.33
CA LEU A 52 -1.59 -8.42 -6.72
C LEU A 52 -1.99 -8.85 -8.12
N LYS A 53 -3.25 -8.63 -8.54
CA LYS A 53 -3.68 -8.89 -9.91
C LYS A 53 -2.92 -8.01 -10.90
N LEU A 54 -2.83 -6.70 -10.64
CA LEU A 54 -2.08 -5.77 -11.49
C LEU A 54 -0.59 -6.16 -11.61
N LEU A 55 0.04 -6.51 -10.48
CA LEU A 55 1.45 -6.90 -10.44
C LEU A 55 1.71 -8.22 -11.15
N ARG A 56 0.83 -9.21 -11.00
CA ARG A 56 0.92 -10.51 -11.70
C ARG A 56 0.65 -10.40 -13.19
N ASP A 57 -0.24 -9.50 -13.61
CA ASP A 57 -0.48 -9.23 -15.04
C ASP A 57 0.75 -8.56 -15.69
N PHE A 58 1.55 -7.82 -14.90
CA PHE A 58 2.80 -7.20 -15.35
C PHE A 58 4.00 -8.16 -15.32
N MET A 59 4.20 -8.89 -14.22
CA MET A 59 5.36 -9.76 -14.03
C MET A 59 5.19 -11.09 -14.75
N LYS A 60 6.12 -11.37 -15.67
CA LYS A 60 6.17 -12.64 -16.42
C LYS A 60 6.81 -13.79 -15.63
N HIS A 61 7.53 -13.47 -14.55
CA HIS A 61 8.26 -14.43 -13.74
C HIS A 61 7.40 -14.92 -12.58
N ALA A 62 7.53 -16.20 -12.26
CA ALA A 62 6.93 -16.78 -11.06
C ALA A 62 7.67 -16.27 -9.81
N GLY A 63 6.89 -16.01 -8.76
CA GLY A 63 7.39 -15.50 -7.49
C GLY A 63 6.24 -15.09 -6.58
N THR A 64 6.60 -14.64 -5.38
CA THR A 64 5.67 -14.11 -4.39
C THR A 64 5.81 -12.60 -4.27
N PHE A 65 4.70 -11.96 -3.96
CA PHE A 65 4.66 -10.54 -3.59
C PHE A 65 4.21 -10.48 -2.14
N GLU A 66 5.01 -9.84 -1.32
CA GLU A 66 4.74 -9.67 0.11
C GLU A 66 4.48 -8.19 0.38
N LEU A 67 3.29 -7.89 0.88
CA LEU A 67 2.92 -6.52 1.27
C LEU A 67 3.72 -6.13 2.51
N ASP A 68 4.56 -5.12 2.37
CA ASP A 68 5.45 -4.63 3.42
C ASP A 68 4.87 -3.40 4.13
N SER A 69 4.33 -2.45 3.36
CA SER A 69 3.81 -1.22 3.93
C SER A 69 2.68 -0.56 3.13
N VAL A 70 1.87 0.21 3.84
CA VAL A 70 0.80 1.06 3.35
C VAL A 70 1.11 2.51 3.76
N GLU A 71 1.20 3.41 2.80
CA GLU A 71 1.48 4.82 3.05
C GLU A 71 0.37 5.73 2.51
N VAL A 72 -0.09 6.66 3.35
CA VAL A 72 -0.89 7.82 2.96
C VAL A 72 0.00 9.06 3.07
N PRO A 73 0.44 9.66 1.94
CA PRO A 73 1.32 10.82 1.95
C PRO A 73 0.65 12.07 2.55
N GLU A 74 1.35 13.17 2.73
CA GLU A 74 0.79 14.41 3.30
C GLU A 74 -0.35 15.00 2.44
N SER A 75 -0.20 14.94 1.12
CA SER A 75 -1.21 15.35 0.14
C SER A 75 -1.29 14.31 -0.98
N PRO A 76 -2.42 14.22 -1.70
CA PRO A 76 -2.45 13.50 -2.96
C PRO A 76 -1.41 14.07 -3.93
N HIS A 77 -0.86 13.21 -4.78
CA HIS A 77 0.00 13.63 -5.89
C HIS A 77 -0.85 14.29 -6.99
N ASP A 78 -0.19 15.06 -7.87
CA ASP A 78 -0.85 15.76 -8.99
C ASP A 78 -1.61 14.82 -9.94
N ASP A 79 -1.23 13.54 -9.99
CA ASP A 79 -1.89 12.52 -10.79
C ASP A 79 -3.03 11.79 -10.06
N GLY A 80 -3.41 12.27 -8.88
CA GLY A 80 -4.49 11.72 -8.06
C GLY A 80 -4.08 10.56 -7.15
N ALA A 81 -2.80 10.17 -7.12
CA ALA A 81 -2.33 9.14 -6.18
C ALA A 81 -2.51 9.61 -4.74
N SER A 82 -3.22 8.81 -3.95
CA SER A 82 -3.63 9.17 -2.58
C SER A 82 -3.13 8.22 -1.52
N VAL A 83 -2.75 7.00 -1.92
CA VAL A 83 -2.28 5.89 -1.09
C VAL A 83 -1.27 5.08 -1.91
N SER A 84 -0.23 4.53 -1.27
CA SER A 84 0.64 3.49 -1.86
C SER A 84 0.67 2.23 -1.02
N LEU A 85 0.66 1.07 -1.69
CA LEU A 85 0.97 -0.23 -1.12
C LEU A 85 2.33 -0.68 -1.67
N ARG A 86 3.30 -0.93 -0.78
CA ARG A 86 4.64 -1.42 -1.14
C ARG A 86 4.70 -2.92 -1.04
N TYR A 87 5.08 -3.56 -2.14
CA TYR A 87 5.30 -5.00 -2.22
C TYR A 87 6.77 -5.32 -2.43
N ASN A 88 7.31 -6.25 -1.66
CA ASN A 88 8.58 -6.88 -1.96
C ASN A 88 8.32 -8.08 -2.88
N PHE A 89 9.11 -8.21 -3.96
CA PHE A 89 9.02 -9.35 -4.86
C PHE A 89 10.14 -10.35 -4.57
N VAL A 90 9.74 -11.60 -4.34
CA VAL A 90 10.67 -12.72 -4.17
C VAL A 90 10.47 -13.66 -5.35
N ALA A 91 11.44 -13.71 -6.24
CA ALA A 91 11.41 -14.61 -7.39
C ALA A 91 11.54 -16.07 -6.93
N ASP A 92 10.81 -16.98 -7.57
CA ASP A 92 10.97 -18.43 -7.35
C ASP A 92 12.31 -18.95 -7.95
N ALA A 93 12.85 -18.21 -8.92
CA ALA A 93 14.15 -18.47 -9.54
C ALA A 93 15.30 -17.89 -8.69
N ASP A 94 16.52 -17.81 -9.24
CA ASP A 94 17.66 -17.24 -8.52
C ASP A 94 17.40 -15.77 -8.16
N ALA A 95 17.27 -15.48 -6.85
CA ALA A 95 16.99 -14.15 -6.32
C ALA A 95 18.02 -13.09 -6.74
N HIS A 96 19.23 -13.50 -7.12
CA HIS A 96 20.26 -12.61 -7.65
C HIS A 96 19.92 -12.03 -9.03
N GLU A 97 19.04 -12.67 -9.81
CA GLU A 97 18.63 -12.21 -11.15
C GLU A 97 17.69 -10.99 -11.07
N PHE A 98 16.90 -10.88 -10.01
CA PHE A 98 15.93 -9.80 -9.82
C PHE A 98 16.41 -8.71 -8.85
N GLY A 99 17.48 -8.98 -8.08
CA GLY A 99 17.83 -8.13 -6.95
C GLY A 99 16.68 -8.01 -5.94
N TYR A 100 16.87 -7.24 -4.87
CA TYR A 100 15.74 -6.91 -4.01
C TYR A 100 14.86 -5.90 -4.76
N THR A 101 13.88 -6.40 -5.50
CA THR A 101 12.91 -5.57 -6.23
C THR A 101 11.72 -5.29 -5.34
N TYR A 102 11.32 -4.03 -5.27
CA TYR A 102 10.05 -3.64 -4.64
C TYR A 102 9.16 -2.87 -5.62
N PHE A 103 7.86 -2.91 -5.35
CA PHE A 103 6.81 -2.29 -6.15
C PHE A 103 5.95 -1.39 -5.27
N ASP A 104 5.94 -0.09 -5.55
CA ASP A 104 5.00 0.85 -4.94
C ASP A 104 3.76 0.97 -5.83
N VAL A 105 2.68 0.29 -5.49
CA VAL A 105 1.40 0.37 -6.20
C VAL A 105 0.61 1.56 -5.67
N TRP A 106 0.26 2.51 -6.55
CA TRP A 106 -0.43 3.73 -6.18
C TRP A 106 -1.92 3.65 -6.50
N LEU A 107 -2.73 4.08 -5.55
CA LEU A 107 -4.18 4.08 -5.63
C LEU A 107 -4.75 5.50 -5.61
N GLY A 108 -5.69 5.74 -6.52
CA GLY A 108 -6.48 6.96 -6.55
C GLY A 108 -7.79 6.77 -5.80
N ARG A 109 -8.23 7.81 -5.10
CA ARG A 109 -9.56 7.82 -4.45
C ARG A 109 -10.64 7.94 -5.52
N GLN A 110 -11.69 7.12 -5.44
CA GLN A 110 -12.85 7.20 -6.33
C GLN A 110 -14.10 7.61 -5.56
N SER A 111 -15.06 8.16 -6.29
CA SER A 111 -16.39 8.49 -5.77
C SER A 111 -17.34 7.31 -5.95
N GLU A 112 -18.31 7.18 -5.04
CA GLU A 112 -19.39 6.19 -5.16
C GLU A 112 -20.11 6.29 -6.52
N PRO A 113 -20.55 5.16 -7.10
CA PRO A 113 -20.67 3.82 -6.52
C PRO A 113 -19.43 2.93 -6.70
N LEU A 114 -18.29 3.49 -7.11
CA LEU A 114 -17.06 2.72 -7.34
C LEU A 114 -16.35 2.38 -6.01
N PRO A 115 -15.52 1.32 -5.97
CA PRO A 115 -14.66 1.04 -4.82
C PRO A 115 -13.84 2.29 -4.45
N PRO A 116 -13.66 2.58 -3.14
CA PRO A 116 -13.13 3.86 -2.68
C PRO A 116 -11.69 4.12 -3.14
N PHE A 117 -10.94 3.07 -3.44
CA PHE A 117 -9.58 3.15 -3.98
C PHE A 117 -9.42 2.21 -5.16
N TRP A 118 -8.65 2.63 -6.16
CA TRP A 118 -8.35 1.81 -7.33
C TRP A 118 -6.88 1.96 -7.75
N PRO A 119 -6.14 0.85 -7.99
CA PRO A 119 -4.77 0.92 -8.44
C PRO A 119 -4.70 1.37 -9.91
N PHE A 120 -3.82 2.32 -10.21
CA PHE A 120 -3.70 2.87 -11.58
C PHE A 120 -2.26 3.00 -12.09
N LYS A 121 -1.27 2.93 -11.22
CA LYS A 121 0.15 2.89 -11.58
C LYS A 121 0.94 2.14 -10.51
N PHE A 122 2.15 1.72 -10.86
CA PHE A 122 3.14 1.29 -9.89
C PHE A 122 4.52 1.84 -10.27
N VAL A 123 5.40 1.96 -9.28
CA VAL A 123 6.81 2.29 -9.45
C VAL A 123 7.64 1.10 -9.04
N VAL A 124 8.61 0.73 -9.87
CA VAL A 124 9.55 -0.35 -9.58
C VAL A 124 10.84 0.26 -9.03
N GLY A 125 11.29 -0.24 -7.88
CA GLY A 125 12.57 0.12 -7.29
C GLY A 125 13.45 -1.11 -7.07
N PHE A 126 14.74 -0.86 -6.94
CA PHE A 126 15.77 -1.87 -6.66
C PHE A 126 16.58 -1.36 -5.46
N HIS A 127 16.88 -2.23 -4.50
CA HIS A 127 17.81 -1.88 -3.41
C HIS A 127 19.26 -1.78 -3.89
#